data_AF-A0A973UH17-F1
#
_entry.id   AF-A0A973UH17-F1
#
_cell.length_a   1.000
_cell.length_b   1.000
_cell.length_c   1.000
_cell.angle_alpha   90.00
_cell.angle_beta   90.00
_cell.angle_gamma   90.00
#
_symmetry.space_group_name_H-M   'P 1'
#
loop_
_entity.id
_entity.type
_entity.pdbx_description
1 polymer ?
#
loop_
_entity_poly.entity_id
_entity_poly.type
_entity_poly.pdbx_seq_one_letter_code
_entity_poly.pdbx_strand_id
1 'polypeptide(L)'
;MAGGQEAGEPSSRLSPLRREPTRQPVGGQLPFRFPGYWSPRTPTGIPLQTFSRPLLKTRLRDRVLGLRNVRVRPGVRVVGLTGDAGRVTGVRVRGHRAAGTGADPRGLRFPDPHHVRIVADLVVDASGRNSRLPGRLTACPR
;
A
#
# COMPACT_ATOMS: atom_id res chain seq x y z
N MET A 1 -27.78 -45.12 38.27
CA MET A 1 -28.33 -43.87 38.83
C MET A 1 -27.28 -42.80 38.58
N ALA A 2 -27.24 -42.21 37.38
CA ALA A 2 -27.87 -40.92 37.04
C ALA A 2 -27.29 -39.80 37.92
N GLY A 3 -26.66 -38.74 37.44
CA GLY A 3 -26.53 -38.12 36.13
C GLY A 3 -25.96 -36.70 36.38
N GLY A 4 -25.54 -35.97 35.35
CA GLY A 4 -25.25 -34.54 35.50
C GLY A 4 -23.98 -34.08 34.81
N GLN A 5 -24.12 -33.78 33.53
CA GLN A 5 -23.14 -33.18 32.64
C GLN A 5 -23.31 -31.66 32.68
N GLU A 6 -22.24 -30.89 32.85
CA GLU A 6 -22.18 -29.57 32.21
C GLU A 6 -20.72 -29.18 31.94
N ALA A 7 -20.38 -29.24 30.65
CA ALA A 7 -19.14 -28.77 30.10
C ALA A 7 -19.16 -27.23 30.12
N GLY A 8 -18.46 -26.64 31.09
CA GLY A 8 -18.15 -25.22 31.09
C GLY A 8 -16.99 -24.92 30.15
N GLU A 9 -17.31 -24.63 28.90
CA GLU A 9 -16.39 -24.09 27.90
C GLU A 9 -15.80 -22.75 28.39
N PRO A 10 -14.48 -22.57 28.53
CA PRO A 10 -13.93 -21.23 28.68
C PRO A 10 -13.94 -20.59 27.30
N SER A 11 -14.98 -19.78 27.06
CA SER A 11 -15.06 -18.78 26.00
C SER A 11 -13.88 -17.81 26.13
N SER A 12 -12.72 -18.21 25.63
CA SER A 12 -11.57 -17.33 25.43
C SER A 12 -11.86 -16.50 24.19
N ARG A 13 -12.65 -15.44 24.39
CA ARG A 13 -12.76 -14.33 23.45
C ARG A 13 -11.34 -13.87 23.15
N LEU A 14 -10.85 -14.21 21.95
CA LEU A 14 -9.62 -13.69 21.38
C LEU A 14 -9.78 -12.18 21.31
N SER A 15 -9.38 -11.51 22.39
CA SER A 15 -9.08 -10.09 22.39
C SER A 15 -8.12 -9.87 21.22
N PRO A 16 -8.36 -8.90 20.33
CA PRO A 16 -7.41 -8.63 19.25
C PRO A 16 -6.11 -8.26 19.93
N LEU A 17 -5.14 -9.18 19.94
CA LEU A 17 -3.83 -8.91 20.49
C LEU A 17 -3.30 -7.69 19.73
N ARG A 18 -3.32 -6.54 20.39
CA ARG A 18 -2.31 -5.52 20.16
C ARG A 18 -1.01 -6.14 20.66
N ARG A 19 -0.44 -7.07 19.87
CA ARG A 19 0.94 -7.49 20.08
C ARG A 19 1.77 -6.25 19.84
N GLU A 20 2.33 -5.73 20.91
CA GLU A 20 3.47 -4.83 20.82
C GLU A 20 4.46 -5.43 19.82
N PRO A 21 4.93 -4.65 18.83
CA PRO A 21 5.76 -5.19 17.78
C PRO A 21 7.04 -5.79 18.39
N THR A 22 7.21 -7.12 18.35
CA THR A 22 8.38 -7.76 18.97
C THR A 22 9.64 -7.35 18.23
N ARG A 23 10.58 -6.71 18.93
CA ARG A 23 11.91 -6.38 18.44
C ARG A 23 12.84 -7.55 18.70
N GLN A 24 13.49 -8.06 17.66
CA GLN A 24 14.51 -9.10 17.77
C GLN A 24 15.72 -8.69 16.95
N PRO A 25 16.96 -9.06 17.31
CA PRO A 25 18.11 -8.76 16.46
C PRO A 25 17.99 -9.50 15.11
N VAL A 26 18.43 -8.88 14.00
CA VAL A 26 18.59 -9.56 12.71
C VAL A 26 19.63 -10.67 12.85
N GLY A 27 19.35 -11.84 12.27
CA GLY A 27 20.22 -13.03 12.38
C GLY A 27 19.89 -13.87 13.61
N GLY A 28 20.80 -14.75 14.01
CA GLY A 28 20.55 -15.65 15.15
C GLY A 28 19.57 -16.77 14.81
N GLN A 29 18.48 -16.86 15.58
CA GLN A 29 17.47 -17.93 15.45
C GLN A 29 16.49 -17.73 14.29
N LEU A 30 16.41 -16.52 13.73
CA LEU A 30 15.58 -16.21 12.57
C LEU A 30 16.47 -15.78 11.38
N PRO A 31 16.92 -16.72 10.53
CA PRO A 31 17.74 -16.38 9.38
C PRO A 31 16.91 -15.61 8.33
N PHE A 32 17.45 -14.49 7.85
CA PHE A 32 16.86 -13.68 6.79
C PHE A 32 17.49 -14.00 5.44
N ARG A 33 16.67 -14.13 4.40
CA ARG A 33 17.14 -14.30 3.03
C ARG A 33 17.37 -12.93 2.39
N PHE A 34 18.62 -12.65 2.05
CA PHE A 34 18.98 -11.54 1.16
C PHE A 34 19.09 -12.06 -0.29
N PRO A 35 19.10 -11.18 -1.31
CA PRO A 35 19.49 -11.59 -2.65
C PRO A 35 20.89 -12.22 -2.61
N GLY A 36 21.03 -13.46 -3.06
CA GLY A 36 22.33 -14.14 -3.11
C GLY A 36 22.70 -14.94 -1.85
N TYR A 37 22.56 -14.41 -0.63
CA TYR A 37 22.97 -15.10 0.62
C TYR A 37 21.93 -15.12 1.77
N TRP A 38 22.19 -15.94 2.79
CA TRP A 38 21.45 -15.96 4.06
C TRP A 38 22.16 -15.09 5.10
N SER A 39 21.40 -14.44 5.98
CA SER A 39 21.98 -13.71 7.11
C SER A 39 22.84 -14.63 7.97
N PRO A 40 23.92 -14.13 8.57
CA PRO A 40 24.66 -14.87 9.59
C PRO A 40 23.74 -15.39 10.70
N ARG A 41 24.07 -16.56 11.25
CA ARG A 41 23.39 -17.15 12.42
C ARG A 41 23.85 -16.55 13.75
N THR A 42 24.65 -15.49 13.70
CA THR A 42 25.05 -14.70 14.86
C THR A 42 24.13 -13.49 15.02
N PRO A 43 23.77 -13.10 16.26
CA PRO A 43 23.06 -11.85 16.49
C PRO A 43 23.87 -10.65 15.97
N THR A 44 23.29 -9.86 15.07
CA THR A 44 23.99 -8.70 14.48
C THR A 44 23.92 -7.43 15.32
N GLY A 45 23.12 -7.43 16.40
CA GLY A 45 22.81 -6.22 17.18
C GLY A 45 21.85 -5.24 16.48
N ILE A 46 21.45 -5.51 15.23
CA ILE A 46 20.51 -4.65 14.48
C ILE A 46 19.08 -5.00 14.89
N PRO A 47 18.31 -4.10 15.50
CA PRO A 47 16.93 -4.39 15.88
C PRO A 47 16.05 -4.56 14.63
N LEU A 48 15.40 -5.72 14.54
CA LEU A 48 14.40 -6.03 13.56
C LEU A 48 13.00 -5.84 14.14
N GLN A 49 12.19 -5.07 13.42
CA GLN A 49 10.78 -4.98 13.67
C GLN A 49 10.00 -5.91 12.73
N THR A 50 9.34 -6.94 13.28
CA THR A 50 8.49 -7.83 12.48
C THR A 50 7.03 -7.37 12.47
N PHE A 51 6.37 -7.54 11.33
CA PHE A 51 4.94 -7.33 11.12
C PHE A 51 4.49 -8.06 9.87
N SER A 52 3.19 -8.39 9.78
CA SER A 52 2.64 -8.88 8.53
C SER A 52 2.60 -7.75 7.49
N ARG A 53 2.80 -8.10 6.21
CA ARG A 53 2.70 -7.12 5.12
C ARG A 53 1.33 -6.43 5.05
N PRO A 54 0.19 -7.12 5.24
CA PRO A 54 -1.12 -6.47 5.32
C PRO A 54 -1.19 -5.44 6.45
N LEU A 55 -0.70 -5.78 7.65
CA LEU A 55 -0.72 -4.87 8.80
C LEU A 55 0.07 -3.59 8.52
N LEU A 56 1.31 -3.72 8.04
CA LEU A 56 2.13 -2.56 7.70
C LEU A 56 1.44 -1.67 6.67
N LYS A 57 0.91 -2.25 5.59
CA LYS A 57 0.24 -1.52 4.52
C LYS A 57 -0.95 -0.72 5.04
N THR A 58 -1.80 -1.34 5.87
CA THR A 58 -2.96 -0.68 6.45
C THR A 58 -2.53 0.47 7.35
N ARG A 59 -1.58 0.24 8.27
CA ARG A 59 -1.10 1.29 9.18
C ARG A 59 -0.44 2.46 8.45
N LEU A 60 0.35 2.20 7.43
CA LEU A 60 0.94 3.25 6.59
C LEU A 60 -0.14 4.02 5.83
N ARG A 61 -1.14 3.33 5.27
CA ARG A 61 -2.25 3.96 4.57
C ARG A 61 -3.03 4.87 5.52
N ASP A 62 -3.40 4.40 6.70
CA ASP A 62 -4.13 5.19 7.70
C ASP A 62 -3.36 6.46 8.08
N ARG A 63 -2.04 6.32 8.33
CA ARG A 63 -1.19 7.46 8.66
C ARG A 63 -1.10 8.48 7.52
N VAL A 64 -0.91 8.02 6.29
CA VAL A 64 -0.80 8.89 5.11
C VAL A 64 -2.13 9.57 4.80
N LEU A 65 -3.26 8.86 4.95
CA LEU A 65 -4.60 9.43 4.75
C LEU A 65 -4.98 10.44 5.84
N GLY A 66 -4.38 10.36 7.02
CA GLY A 66 -4.54 11.36 8.07
C GLY A 66 -3.79 12.68 7.83
N LEU A 67 -2.93 12.76 6.81
CA LEU A 67 -2.18 13.98 6.50
C LEU A 67 -3.07 14.98 5.72
N ARG A 68 -3.19 16.21 6.24
CA ARG A 68 -4.04 17.26 5.66
C ARG A 68 -3.65 17.67 4.23
N ASN A 69 -2.40 17.49 3.85
CA ASN A 69 -1.85 17.83 2.53
C ASN A 69 -1.88 16.65 1.54
N VAL A 70 -2.45 15.51 1.91
CA VAL A 70 -2.58 14.35 1.03
C VAL A 70 -4.01 14.25 0.52
N ARG A 71 -4.15 14.19 -0.80
CA ARG A 71 -5.44 13.94 -1.46
C ARG A 71 -5.37 12.64 -2.25
N VAL A 72 -6.27 11.71 -1.95
CA VAL A 72 -6.39 10.45 -2.70
C VAL A 72 -7.52 10.56 -3.71
N ARG A 73 -7.22 10.19 -4.96
CA ARG A 73 -8.17 10.14 -6.06
C ARG A 73 -8.40 8.67 -6.44
N PRO A 74 -9.42 8.00 -5.86
CA PRO A 74 -9.72 6.61 -6.20
C PRO A 74 -10.28 6.50 -7.62
N GLY A 75 -10.26 5.28 -8.18
CA GLY A 75 -10.84 5.04 -9.51
C GLY A 75 -10.11 5.72 -10.66
N VAL A 76 -8.87 6.17 -10.47
CA VAL A 76 -8.08 6.85 -11.49
C VAL A 76 -6.87 6.00 -11.87
N ARG A 77 -6.65 5.79 -13.17
CA ARG A 77 -5.46 5.09 -13.70
C ARG A 77 -4.61 6.05 -14.51
N VAL A 78 -3.32 6.16 -14.16
CA VAL A 78 -2.33 6.86 -15.00
C VAL A 78 -2.11 6.09 -16.30
N VAL A 79 -2.28 6.77 -17.42
CA VAL A 79 -2.17 6.21 -18.77
C VAL A 79 -1.05 6.84 -19.59
N GLY A 80 -0.54 8.01 -19.18
CA GLY A 80 0.62 8.65 -19.80
C GLY A 80 1.19 9.75 -18.92
N LEU A 81 2.36 10.27 -19.32
CA LEU A 81 2.98 11.46 -18.73
C LEU A 81 2.62 12.69 -19.56
N THR A 82 2.77 13.87 -18.98
CA THR A 82 2.75 15.15 -19.70
C THR A 82 4.05 15.90 -19.46
N GLY A 83 4.45 16.72 -20.41
CA GLY A 83 5.76 17.37 -20.43
C GLY A 83 6.51 17.03 -21.71
N ASP A 84 7.82 17.19 -21.66
CA ASP A 84 8.75 16.95 -22.76
C ASP A 84 9.89 16.02 -22.31
N ALA A 85 10.89 15.84 -23.17
CA ALA A 85 12.06 15.01 -22.88
C ALA A 85 12.92 15.55 -21.70
N GLY A 86 12.84 16.85 -21.41
CA GLY A 86 13.59 17.50 -20.35
C GLY A 86 12.84 17.54 -19.02
N ARG A 87 11.51 17.59 -19.03
CA ARG A 87 10.72 17.72 -17.79
C ARG A 87 9.31 17.13 -17.88
N VAL A 88 8.99 16.27 -16.92
CA VAL A 88 7.61 15.83 -16.64
C VAL A 88 6.87 16.91 -15.85
N THR A 89 5.70 17.33 -16.35
CA THR A 89 4.85 18.38 -15.77
C THR A 89 3.50 17.86 -15.26
N GLY A 90 3.31 16.53 -15.28
CA GLY A 90 2.08 15.91 -14.82
C GLY A 90 1.81 14.53 -15.43
N VAL A 91 0.55 14.10 -15.31
CA VAL A 91 0.08 12.81 -15.79
C VAL A 91 -1.24 12.93 -16.54
N ARG A 92 -1.40 12.10 -17.58
CA ARG A 92 -2.70 11.80 -18.18
C ARG A 92 -3.32 10.64 -17.42
N VAL A 93 -4.57 10.82 -17.02
CA VAL A 93 -5.31 9.80 -16.30
C VAL A 93 -6.61 9.43 -16.99
N ARG A 94 -7.02 8.17 -16.83
CA ARG A 94 -8.32 7.67 -17.24
C ARG A 94 -9.10 7.27 -16.00
N GLY A 95 -10.33 7.78 -15.87
CA GLY A 95 -11.27 7.32 -14.85
C GLY A 95 -11.71 5.88 -15.13
N HIS A 96 -11.90 5.10 -14.07
CA HIS A 96 -12.65 3.86 -14.09
C HIS A 96 -13.94 4.11 -13.32
N ARG A 97 -15.11 3.76 -13.88
CA ARG A 97 -16.35 3.79 -13.09
C ARG A 97 -16.14 2.92 -11.87
N ALA A 98 -16.32 3.47 -10.66
CA ALA A 98 -16.33 2.65 -9.46
C ALA A 98 -17.46 1.62 -9.64
N ALA A 99 -17.12 0.33 -9.61
CA ALA A 99 -18.13 -0.72 -9.54
C ALA A 99 -18.72 -0.68 -8.13
N GLY A 100 -19.89 -0.05 -7.98
CA GLY A 100 -20.78 -0.24 -6.84
C GLY A 100 -20.47 0.53 -5.56
N THR A 101 -21.52 1.17 -5.05
CA THR A 101 -21.78 1.70 -3.68
C THR A 101 -21.15 3.03 -3.27
N GLY A 102 -22.04 3.99 -2.99
CA GLY A 102 -21.75 5.25 -2.31
C GLY A 102 -21.33 6.38 -3.24
N ALA A 103 -22.31 7.18 -3.69
CA ALA A 103 -22.05 8.47 -4.30
C ALA A 103 -21.20 9.32 -3.34
N ASP A 104 -19.97 9.62 -3.75
CA ASP A 104 -19.20 10.72 -3.15
C ASP A 104 -20.03 12.00 -3.30
N PRO A 105 -20.38 12.71 -2.21
CA PRO A 105 -21.17 13.93 -2.25
C PRO A 105 -20.48 15.07 -3.02
N ARG A 106 -19.23 14.91 -3.47
CA ARG A 106 -18.56 15.82 -4.40
C ARG A 106 -18.66 15.44 -5.87
N GLY A 107 -19.41 14.39 -6.21
CA GLY A 107 -19.99 14.18 -7.53
C GLY A 107 -19.12 14.59 -8.71
N LEU A 108 -17.86 14.17 -8.74
CA LEU A 108 -17.04 14.32 -9.95
C LEU A 108 -17.56 13.28 -10.95
N ARG A 109 -18.68 13.61 -11.60
CA ARG A 109 -19.08 13.01 -12.86
C ARG A 109 -17.96 13.30 -13.84
N PHE A 110 -17.24 12.26 -14.27
CA PHE A 110 -16.44 12.36 -15.48
C PHE A 110 -17.44 12.54 -16.63
N PRO A 111 -17.48 13.69 -17.33
CA PRO A 111 -18.47 13.91 -18.38
C PRO A 111 -18.24 13.03 -19.62
N ASP A 112 -17.15 12.27 -19.67
CA ASP A 112 -16.72 11.49 -20.83
C ASP A 112 -15.59 10.52 -20.40
N PRO A 113 -15.29 9.38 -21.07
CA PRO A 113 -14.10 8.58 -20.82
C PRO A 113 -12.81 9.26 -21.33
N HIS A 114 -12.68 10.57 -21.09
CA HIS A 114 -11.61 11.38 -21.62
C HIS A 114 -10.42 11.42 -20.66
N HIS A 115 -9.22 11.45 -21.26
CA HIS A 115 -7.97 11.54 -20.54
C HIS A 115 -7.91 12.89 -19.83
N VAL A 116 -8.07 12.93 -18.51
CA VAL A 116 -7.91 14.15 -17.72
C VAL A 116 -6.42 14.37 -17.43
N ARG A 117 -5.92 15.60 -17.57
CA ARG A 117 -4.55 15.96 -17.14
C ARG A 117 -4.55 16.33 -15.66
N ILE A 118 -3.61 15.78 -14.91
CA ILE A 118 -3.27 16.24 -13.56
C ILE A 118 -1.89 16.88 -13.67
N VAL A 119 -1.82 18.20 -13.48
CA VAL A 119 -0.55 18.94 -13.46
C VAL A 119 0.15 18.73 -12.13
N ALA A 120 1.48 18.63 -12.16
CA ALA A 120 2.32 18.51 -10.98
C ALA A 120 3.75 18.94 -11.31
N ASP A 121 4.42 19.58 -10.35
CA ASP A 121 5.83 19.93 -10.47
C ASP A 121 6.76 18.73 -10.30
N LEU A 122 6.29 17.69 -9.60
CA LEU A 122 6.98 16.42 -9.38
C LEU A 122 6.00 15.25 -9.51
N VAL A 123 6.37 14.25 -10.30
CA VAL A 123 5.64 12.98 -10.43
C VAL A 123 6.50 11.85 -9.88
N VAL A 124 5.97 11.13 -8.89
CA VAL A 124 6.64 9.97 -8.28
C VAL A 124 5.89 8.70 -8.68
N ASP A 125 6.61 7.74 -9.29
CA ASP A 125 6.04 6.43 -9.57
C ASP A 125 6.18 5.49 -8.37
N ALA A 126 5.07 5.28 -7.67
CA ALA A 126 4.94 4.32 -6.57
C ALA A 126 4.13 3.08 -6.95
N SER A 127 4.02 2.73 -8.25
CA SER A 127 3.22 1.59 -8.71
C SER A 127 3.90 0.21 -8.53
N GLY A 128 5.15 0.20 -8.07
CA GLY A 128 5.88 -1.01 -7.66
C GLY A 128 6.33 -1.88 -8.82
N ARG A 129 6.42 -3.20 -8.59
CA ARG A 129 6.98 -4.17 -9.56
C ARG A 129 6.29 -4.21 -10.93
N ASN A 130 5.04 -3.77 -11.00
CA ASN A 130 4.26 -3.73 -12.25
C ASN A 130 4.25 -2.32 -12.86
N SER A 131 5.25 -1.51 -12.54
CA SER A 131 5.40 -0.18 -13.12
C SER A 131 5.46 -0.25 -14.64
N ARG A 132 4.79 0.72 -15.27
CA ARG A 132 4.85 0.97 -16.71
C ARG A 132 5.63 2.25 -17.03
N LEU A 133 6.38 2.78 -16.05
CA LEU A 133 7.10 4.04 -16.19
C LEU A 133 8.10 4.03 -17.35
N PRO A 134 8.92 2.97 -17.58
CA PRO A 134 9.86 2.97 -18.70
C PRO A 134 9.16 3.22 -20.05
N GLY A 135 8.10 2.47 -20.36
CA GLY A 135 7.34 2.67 -21.60
C GLY A 135 6.63 4.03 -21.67
N ARG A 136 6.19 4.58 -20.54
CA ARG A 136 5.57 5.91 -20.49
C ARG A 136 6.56 7.06 -20.67
N LEU A 137 7.81 6.90 -20.23
CA LEU A 137 8.87 7.87 -20.47
C LEU A 137 9.22 7.91 -21.95
N THR A 138 9.36 6.74 -22.59
CA THR A 138 9.63 6.67 -24.04
C THR A 138 8.49 7.24 -24.89
N ALA A 139 7.23 7.07 -24.44
CA ALA A 139 6.04 7.60 -25.12
C ALA A 139 5.65 9.02 -24.69
N CYS A 140 6.40 9.63 -23.76
CA CYS A 140 6.19 11.04 -23.41
C CYS A 140 6.57 11.89 -24.64
N PRO A 141 5.78 12.91 -25.00
CA PRO A 141 6.16 13.83 -26.07
C PRO A 141 7.58 14.34 -25.85
N ARG A 142 8.31 14.55 -26.95
CA ARG A 142 9.64 15.17 -26.91
C ARG A 142 9.50 16.67 -27.06
#